data_AF-A0A419V6H3-F1
#
_entry.id   AF-A0A419V6H3-F1
#
_cell.length_a   1.000
_cell.length_b   1.000
_cell.length_c   1.000
_cell.angle_alpha   90.00
_cell.angle_beta   90.00
_cell.angle_gamma   90.00
#
_symmetry.space_group_name_H-M   'P 1'
#
loop_
_entity.id
_entity.type
_entity.pdbx_description
1 polymer ?
#
loop_
_entity_poly.entity_id
_entity_poly.type
_entity_poly.pdbx_seq_one_letter_code
_entity_poly.pdbx_strand_id
1 'polypeptide(L)'
;MTYDESLSCDSTLGICGISSEEDTLLYKREKKKIELYIFIDPLCPECWAFEPTLKKLFLEYGQYFSIRFFVAAQLESWNKREYQQPRVQKYLADYYDKTASKTGMSCDGDIWFENALASPYMPSLAIKASEMQGKQLATSFFRRIRELLFLSKQNITEEHVLLQCAEDVGLDIEEFKRDMASPCAAKALQCDVKTTKEMEIDYAPTFVFFNDRVEDGGLKISGLYPYQVYVDILTEMLGERPVPSNHLSLEKFLQKYEFVATKEVAVVFDWTEKEAEAELKKLVLQRKIEHVPVKHGSFWKYMSTASVHSKKPSPVK
;
A
#
# COMPACT_ATOMS: atom_id res chain seq x y z
N MET A 1 22.69 -31.03 13.38
CA MET A 1 21.62 -31.21 12.38
C MET A 1 20.79 -29.96 12.44
N THR A 2 20.96 -29.11 11.44
CA THR A 2 20.29 -27.82 11.27
C THR A 2 18.84 -28.07 10.93
N TYR A 3 17.92 -27.54 11.75
CA TYR A 3 16.49 -27.60 11.52
C TYR A 3 16.09 -26.43 10.63
N ASP A 4 15.40 -26.76 9.54
CA ASP A 4 14.91 -25.84 8.51
C ASP A 4 13.57 -25.26 8.97
N GLU A 5 13.54 -23.96 9.29
CA GLU A 5 12.33 -23.24 9.69
C GLU A 5 11.40 -23.12 8.47
N SER A 6 10.30 -23.89 8.44
CA SER A 6 9.39 -23.90 7.31
C SER A 6 8.57 -22.60 7.23
N LEU A 7 8.81 -21.84 6.17
CA LEU A 7 8.11 -20.63 5.78
C LEU A 7 6.63 -20.95 5.45
N SER A 8 5.68 -20.51 6.29
CA SER A 8 4.24 -20.65 5.99
C SER A 8 3.74 -19.41 5.26
N CYS A 9 3.23 -19.60 4.04
CA CYS A 9 2.84 -18.53 3.13
C CYS A 9 1.31 -18.42 3.03
N ASP A 10 0.78 -17.23 3.29
CA ASP A 10 -0.59 -16.88 2.90
C ASP A 10 -0.62 -16.43 1.42
N SER A 11 -0.91 -17.39 0.54
CA SER A 11 -1.03 -17.19 -0.91
C SER A 11 -2.19 -16.26 -1.32
N THR A 12 -3.09 -15.93 -0.39
CA THR A 12 -4.17 -14.96 -0.60
C THR A 12 -3.70 -13.52 -0.39
N LEU A 13 -2.71 -13.32 0.49
CA LEU A 13 -2.29 -12.01 1.01
C LEU A 13 -0.93 -11.56 0.52
N GLY A 14 -0.04 -12.47 0.12
CA GLY A 14 1.31 -12.10 -0.26
C GLY A 14 2.05 -11.34 0.86
N ILE A 15 1.91 -11.78 2.10
CA ILE A 15 2.65 -11.20 3.23
C ILE A 15 3.24 -12.37 4.00
N CYS A 16 4.56 -12.50 3.99
CA CYS A 16 5.27 -13.46 4.83
C CYS A 16 5.77 -12.75 6.10
N GLY A 17 5.31 -13.22 7.25
CA GLY A 17 5.86 -12.90 8.56
C GLY A 17 6.05 -14.21 9.32
N ILE A 18 7.02 -14.22 10.23
CA ILE A 18 7.38 -15.39 11.03
C ILE A 18 6.15 -15.84 11.83
N SER A 19 5.50 -16.90 11.39
CA SER A 19 4.50 -17.62 12.18
C SER A 19 5.24 -18.59 13.09
N SER A 20 5.08 -18.45 14.40
CA SER A 20 5.45 -19.51 15.34
C SER A 20 4.74 -20.80 14.95
N GLU A 21 5.41 -21.95 15.05
CA GLU A 21 4.86 -23.27 14.69
C GLU A 21 3.50 -23.57 15.39
N GLU A 22 3.23 -22.91 16.52
CA GLU A 22 1.96 -23.00 17.26
C GLU A 22 0.75 -22.37 16.52
N ASP A 23 0.96 -21.35 15.67
CA ASP A 23 -0.14 -20.66 14.98
C ASP A 23 -0.66 -21.43 13.75
N THR A 24 0.15 -22.33 13.19
CA THR A 24 -0.14 -22.98 11.91
C THR A 24 -1.06 -24.20 12.06
N LEU A 25 -1.21 -24.75 13.27
CA LEU A 25 -1.94 -26.00 13.51
C LEU A 25 -3.39 -25.83 14.01
N LEU A 26 -3.82 -24.61 14.37
CA LEU A 26 -5.13 -24.39 15.02
C LEU A 26 -6.21 -23.77 14.12
N TYR A 27 -5.85 -23.15 12.99
CA TYR A 27 -6.83 -22.61 12.06
C TYR A 27 -6.96 -23.53 10.84
N LYS A 28 -7.91 -24.48 10.91
CA LYS A 28 -8.65 -24.87 9.70
C LYS A 28 -9.06 -23.56 9.03
N ARG A 29 -8.51 -23.23 7.86
CA ARG A 29 -8.82 -21.98 7.14
C ARG A 29 -10.32 -21.94 6.84
N GLU A 30 -11.09 -21.34 7.75
CA GLU A 30 -12.48 -21.02 7.48
C GLU A 30 -12.51 -20.06 6.30
N LYS A 31 -13.48 -20.27 5.41
CA LYS A 31 -13.67 -19.40 4.26
C LYS A 31 -14.00 -18.00 4.78
N LYS A 32 -13.21 -17.01 4.37
CA LYS A 32 -13.47 -15.59 4.67
C LYS A 32 -14.89 -15.24 4.17
N LYS A 33 -15.65 -14.56 5.02
CA LYS A 33 -17.09 -14.27 4.78
C LYS A 33 -17.30 -13.05 3.88
N ILE A 34 -16.31 -12.16 3.79
CA ILE A 34 -16.40 -10.90 3.06
C ILE A 34 -15.29 -10.80 2.00
N GLU A 35 -15.62 -10.32 0.82
CA GLU A 35 -14.66 -9.86 -0.19
C GLU A 35 -14.69 -8.32 -0.22
N LEU A 36 -13.55 -7.68 0.02
CA LEU A 36 -13.38 -6.22 -0.03
C LEU A 36 -12.66 -5.84 -1.32
N TYR A 37 -13.37 -5.17 -2.22
CA TYR A 37 -12.81 -4.62 -3.46
C TYR A 37 -12.39 -3.18 -3.22
N ILE A 38 -11.14 -2.85 -3.51
CA ILE A 38 -10.57 -1.52 -3.32
C ILE A 38 -10.12 -0.96 -4.67
N PHE A 39 -10.79 0.10 -5.10
CA PHE A 39 -10.55 0.82 -6.34
C PHE A 39 -9.58 1.97 -6.08
N ILE A 40 -8.41 1.94 -6.73
CA ILE A 40 -7.27 2.82 -6.47
C ILE A 40 -6.71 3.44 -7.75
N ASP A 41 -6.13 4.63 -7.65
CA ASP A 41 -5.29 5.22 -8.69
C ASP A 41 -3.87 5.41 -8.12
N PRO A 42 -2.80 4.96 -8.82
CA PRO A 42 -1.42 5.10 -8.36
C PRO A 42 -0.98 6.55 -8.11
N LEU A 43 -1.61 7.53 -8.76
CA LEU A 43 -1.32 8.96 -8.59
C LEU A 43 -2.23 9.62 -7.55
N CYS A 44 -3.20 8.92 -6.96
CA CYS A 44 -4.15 9.55 -6.05
C CYS A 44 -3.57 9.66 -4.62
N PRO A 45 -3.38 10.89 -4.08
CA PRO A 45 -2.87 11.07 -2.72
C PRO A 45 -3.88 10.62 -1.66
N GLU A 46 -5.19 10.60 -1.95
CA GLU A 46 -6.18 10.05 -1.03
C GLU A 46 -6.09 8.52 -0.96
N CYS A 47 -5.79 7.82 -2.06
CA CYS A 47 -5.51 6.38 -2.02
C CYS A 47 -4.28 6.05 -1.16
N TRP A 48 -3.26 6.91 -1.21
CA TRP A 48 -2.10 6.83 -0.33
C TRP A 48 -2.45 7.11 1.13
N ALA A 49 -3.28 8.12 1.37
CA ALA A 49 -3.72 8.50 2.71
C ALA A 49 -4.58 7.45 3.42
N PHE A 50 -5.11 6.46 2.68
CA PHE A 50 -5.86 5.34 3.27
C PHE A 50 -4.97 4.27 3.92
N GLU A 51 -3.66 4.24 3.64
CA GLU A 51 -2.72 3.23 4.17
C GLU A 51 -2.80 2.99 5.69
N PRO A 52 -2.86 4.02 6.57
CA PRO A 52 -3.01 3.82 8.00
C PRO A 52 -4.27 3.02 8.36
N THR A 53 -5.41 3.42 7.77
CA THR A 53 -6.72 2.80 8.01
C THR A 53 -6.75 1.38 7.48
N LEU A 54 -6.21 1.15 6.28
CA LEU A 54 -6.11 -0.18 5.68
C LEU A 54 -5.26 -1.13 6.54
N LYS A 55 -4.08 -0.67 6.99
CA LYS A 55 -3.21 -1.45 7.88
C LYS A 55 -3.93 -1.83 9.16
N LYS A 56 -4.60 -0.88 9.82
CA LYS A 56 -5.36 -1.15 11.04
C LYS A 56 -6.51 -2.13 10.78
N LEU A 57 -7.33 -1.88 9.75
CA LEU A 57 -8.47 -2.73 9.40
C LEU A 57 -8.02 -4.17 9.12
N PHE A 58 -6.91 -4.33 8.43
CA PHE A 58 -6.35 -5.63 8.12
C PHE A 58 -5.76 -6.35 9.34
N LEU A 59 -5.04 -5.63 10.20
CA LEU A 59 -4.48 -6.19 11.44
C LEU A 59 -5.57 -6.63 12.42
N GLU A 60 -6.66 -5.87 12.54
CA GLU A 60 -7.76 -6.19 13.46
C GLU A 60 -8.78 -7.17 12.86
N TYR A 61 -9.11 -7.05 11.57
CA TYR A 61 -10.26 -7.75 10.99
C TYR A 61 -9.94 -8.56 9.74
N GLY A 62 -8.65 -8.70 9.37
CA GLY A 62 -8.22 -9.43 8.17
C GLY A 62 -8.60 -10.91 8.15
N GLN A 63 -9.02 -11.49 9.28
CA GLN A 63 -9.59 -12.84 9.36
C GLN A 63 -11.01 -12.94 8.76
N TYR A 64 -11.76 -11.83 8.69
CA TYR A 64 -13.14 -11.84 8.16
C TYR A 64 -13.22 -11.57 6.66
N PHE A 65 -12.20 -10.91 6.09
CA PHE A 65 -12.24 -10.49 4.69
C PHE A 65 -10.95 -10.72 3.90
N SER A 66 -11.12 -10.92 2.60
CA SER A 66 -10.06 -10.89 1.58
C SER A 66 -10.09 -9.52 0.88
N ILE A 67 -8.94 -9.07 0.37
CA ILE A 67 -8.86 -7.81 -0.38
C ILE A 67 -8.53 -8.12 -1.84
N ARG A 68 -9.18 -7.39 -2.75
CA ARG A 68 -8.79 -7.29 -4.15
C ARG A 68 -8.62 -5.83 -4.53
N PHE A 69 -7.47 -5.48 -5.08
CA PHE A 69 -7.21 -4.14 -5.60
C PHE A 69 -7.55 -4.08 -7.08
N PHE A 70 -8.23 -3.01 -7.47
CA PHE A 70 -8.54 -2.68 -8.86
C PHE A 70 -7.92 -1.34 -9.17
N VAL A 71 -7.18 -1.25 -10.26
CA VAL A 71 -6.71 0.03 -10.76
C VAL A 71 -7.88 0.76 -11.41
N ALA A 72 -8.43 1.70 -10.67
CA ALA A 72 -9.58 2.52 -11.01
C ALA A 72 -9.15 3.61 -11.96
N ALA A 73 -9.06 3.24 -13.22
CA ALA A 73 -8.71 4.17 -14.25
C ALA A 73 -9.90 4.58 -15.10
N GLN A 74 -10.09 5.89 -15.19
CA GLN A 74 -10.91 6.46 -16.25
C GLN A 74 -10.07 6.45 -17.53
N LEU A 75 -10.39 5.57 -18.49
CA LEU A 75 -9.74 5.56 -19.83
C LEU A 75 -9.64 6.95 -20.47
N GLU A 76 -10.56 7.86 -20.12
CA GLU A 76 -10.61 9.24 -20.57
C GLU A 76 -9.50 10.13 -19.96
N SER A 77 -8.97 9.81 -18.78
CA SER A 77 -7.89 10.56 -18.12
C SER A 77 -6.50 10.18 -18.65
N TRP A 78 -6.35 9.01 -19.28
CA TRP A 78 -5.07 8.46 -19.73
C TRP A 78 -4.45 9.14 -20.95
N ASN A 79 -5.24 9.87 -21.72
CA ASN A 79 -4.83 10.51 -22.98
C ASN A 79 -4.78 12.05 -22.89
N LYS A 80 -4.88 12.63 -21.69
CA LYS A 80 -4.99 14.08 -21.53
C LYS A 80 -3.62 14.74 -21.41
N ARG A 81 -3.30 15.64 -22.35
CA ARG A 81 -2.23 16.65 -22.22
C ARG A 81 -2.53 17.70 -21.13
N GLU A 82 -3.63 17.56 -20.39
CA GLU A 82 -4.06 18.49 -19.35
C GLU A 82 -3.05 18.57 -18.20
N TYR A 83 -2.36 17.47 -17.85
CA TYR A 83 -1.31 17.46 -16.82
C TYR A 83 -0.11 18.36 -17.13
N GLN A 84 0.09 18.75 -18.40
CA GLN A 84 1.15 19.68 -18.80
C GLN A 84 0.75 21.15 -18.66
N GLN A 85 -0.52 21.45 -18.36
CA GLN A 85 -0.96 22.82 -18.20
C GLN A 85 -0.54 23.37 -16.84
N PRO A 86 0.14 24.53 -16.75
CA PRO A 86 0.60 25.08 -15.48
C PRO A 86 -0.50 25.28 -14.43
N ARG A 87 -1.72 25.60 -14.87
CA ARG A 87 -2.89 25.73 -13.98
C ARG A 87 -3.28 24.40 -13.34
N VAL A 88 -3.24 23.31 -14.11
CA VAL A 88 -3.55 21.96 -13.63
C VAL A 88 -2.46 21.47 -12.69
N GLN A 89 -1.19 21.66 -13.04
CA GLN A 89 -0.05 21.33 -12.17
C GLN A 89 -0.13 22.05 -10.83
N LYS A 90 -0.43 23.35 -10.85
CA LYS A 90 -0.63 24.12 -9.60
C LYS A 90 -1.79 23.58 -8.77
N TYR A 91 -2.93 23.29 -9.40
CA TYR A 91 -4.06 22.69 -8.70
C TYR A 91 -3.70 21.34 -8.06
N LEU A 92 -2.96 20.49 -8.78
CA LEU A 92 -2.55 19.16 -8.29
C LEU A 92 -1.51 19.25 -7.18
N ALA A 93 -0.56 20.18 -7.26
CA ALA A 93 0.38 20.48 -6.18
C ALA A 93 -0.35 20.91 -4.90
N ASP A 94 -1.27 21.88 -5.03
CA ASP A 94 -2.09 22.36 -3.91
C ASP A 94 -2.96 21.21 -3.34
N TYR A 95 -3.48 20.33 -4.20
CA TYR A 95 -4.28 19.18 -3.80
C TYR A 95 -3.47 18.15 -3.02
N TYR A 96 -2.23 17.85 -3.44
CA TYR A 96 -1.32 16.96 -2.71
C TYR A 96 -1.02 17.54 -1.32
N ASP A 97 -0.53 18.78 -1.25
CA ASP A 97 -0.16 19.40 0.04
C ASP A 97 -1.36 19.54 1.00
N LYS A 98 -2.56 19.84 0.47
CA LYS A 98 -3.80 19.83 1.27
C LYS A 98 -4.18 18.44 1.76
N THR A 99 -4.01 17.42 0.92
CA THR A 99 -4.27 16.03 1.31
C THR A 99 -3.32 15.59 2.41
N ALA A 100 -2.03 15.90 2.30
CA ALA A 100 -1.05 15.65 3.35
C ALA A 100 -1.44 16.32 4.67
N SER A 101 -1.78 17.62 4.61
CA SER A 101 -2.17 18.40 5.79
C SER A 101 -3.43 17.85 6.47
N LYS A 102 -4.42 17.39 5.69
CA LYS A 102 -5.69 16.87 6.20
C LYS A 102 -5.58 15.46 6.77
N THR A 103 -4.73 14.62 6.18
CA THR A 103 -4.70 13.17 6.46
C THR A 103 -3.51 12.74 7.32
N GLY A 104 -2.45 13.54 7.40
CA GLY A 104 -1.19 13.20 8.06
C GLY A 104 -0.28 12.27 7.27
N MET A 105 -0.70 11.80 6.08
CA MET A 105 0.15 11.01 5.17
C MET A 105 0.84 11.94 4.19
N SER A 106 2.17 12.05 4.30
CA SER A 106 2.95 12.97 3.47
C SER A 106 2.78 12.69 1.98
N CYS A 107 2.49 13.74 1.22
CA CYS A 107 2.62 13.78 -0.22
C CYS A 107 3.17 15.15 -0.62
N ASP A 108 4.26 15.17 -1.38
CA ASP A 108 4.94 16.39 -1.77
C ASP A 108 4.40 16.90 -3.11
N GLY A 109 3.62 17.99 -3.06
CA GLY A 109 3.06 18.64 -4.24
C GLY A 109 4.11 19.22 -5.20
N ASP A 110 5.35 19.45 -4.76
CA ASP A 110 6.38 20.12 -5.57
C ASP A 110 6.79 19.26 -6.78
N ILE A 111 6.50 17.96 -6.77
CA ILE A 111 6.70 17.07 -7.92
C ILE A 111 6.02 17.62 -9.19
N TRP A 112 4.87 18.26 -9.07
CA TRP A 112 4.14 18.81 -10.22
C TRP A 112 4.85 20.01 -10.88
N PHE A 113 5.81 20.63 -10.20
CA PHE A 113 6.63 21.71 -10.74
C PHE A 113 8.04 21.24 -11.13
N GLU A 114 8.59 20.28 -10.41
CA GLU A 114 9.97 19.81 -10.58
C GLU A 114 10.10 18.63 -11.54
N ASN A 115 9.16 17.68 -11.49
CA ASN A 115 9.21 16.42 -12.22
C ASN A 115 7.79 15.94 -12.57
N ALA A 116 7.07 16.81 -13.30
CA ALA A 116 5.63 16.66 -13.53
C ALA A 116 5.29 15.33 -14.21
N LEU A 117 4.22 14.71 -13.70
CA LEU A 117 3.75 13.41 -14.17
C LEU A 117 2.99 13.55 -15.49
N ALA A 118 3.12 12.53 -16.36
CA ALA A 118 2.36 12.47 -17.61
C ALA A 118 1.00 11.78 -17.41
N SER A 119 0.92 10.48 -17.67
CA SER A 119 -0.31 9.68 -17.61
C SER A 119 -0.18 8.56 -16.58
N PRO A 120 -1.25 8.21 -15.83
CA PRO A 120 -1.22 7.08 -14.91
C PRO A 120 -1.19 5.72 -15.62
N TYR A 121 -1.23 5.67 -16.96
CA TYR A 121 -1.24 4.41 -17.72
C TYR A 121 -0.01 3.53 -17.44
N MET A 122 1.21 4.09 -17.53
CA MET A 122 2.45 3.33 -17.30
C MET A 122 2.56 2.75 -15.87
N PRO A 123 2.33 3.53 -14.78
CA PRO A 123 2.34 2.95 -13.44
C PRO A 123 1.20 1.96 -13.23
N SER A 124 0.02 2.17 -13.85
CA SER A 124 -1.09 1.21 -13.79
C SER A 124 -0.74 -0.13 -14.44
N LEU A 125 -0.09 -0.09 -15.61
CA LEU A 125 0.38 -1.26 -16.32
C LEU A 125 1.49 -2.00 -15.55
N ALA A 126 2.41 -1.25 -14.95
CA ALA A 126 3.46 -1.78 -14.09
C ALA A 126 2.91 -2.50 -12.85
N ILE A 127 1.86 -1.97 -12.21
CA ILE A 127 1.17 -2.68 -11.12
C ILE A 127 0.65 -4.02 -11.61
N LYS A 128 -0.06 -4.07 -12.76
CA LYS A 128 -0.58 -5.32 -13.31
C LYS A 128 0.52 -6.29 -13.74
N ALA A 129 1.65 -5.81 -14.24
CA ALA A 129 2.82 -6.63 -14.54
C ALA A 129 3.41 -7.24 -13.24
N SER A 130 3.54 -6.45 -12.17
CA SER A 130 4.06 -6.95 -10.89
C SER A 130 3.18 -8.05 -10.28
N GLU A 131 1.86 -8.01 -10.51
CA GLU A 131 0.91 -9.05 -10.05
C GLU A 131 1.19 -10.42 -10.66
N MET A 132 1.84 -10.50 -11.84
CA MET A 132 2.19 -11.76 -12.50
C MET A 132 3.28 -12.54 -11.77
N GLN A 133 4.13 -11.85 -11.00
CA GLN A 133 5.16 -12.47 -10.18
C GLN A 133 4.70 -12.75 -8.74
N GLY A 134 3.41 -12.54 -8.47
CA GLY A 134 2.76 -12.88 -7.21
C GLY A 134 2.33 -11.66 -6.40
N LYS A 135 1.25 -11.86 -5.64
CA LYS A 135 0.59 -10.80 -4.86
C LYS A 135 1.50 -10.09 -3.85
N GLN A 136 2.51 -10.80 -3.33
CA GLN A 136 3.43 -10.24 -2.34
C GLN A 136 4.33 -9.16 -2.92
N LEU A 137 5.02 -9.53 -3.99
CA LEU A 137 5.90 -8.63 -4.69
C LEU A 137 5.10 -7.48 -5.31
N ALA A 138 3.89 -7.76 -5.81
CA ALA A 138 2.98 -6.71 -6.28
C ALA A 138 2.56 -5.72 -5.20
N THR A 139 2.24 -6.19 -3.99
CA THR A 139 1.89 -5.32 -2.86
C THR A 139 3.09 -4.46 -2.44
N SER A 140 4.28 -5.07 -2.39
CA SER A 140 5.54 -4.39 -2.07
C SER A 140 5.88 -3.34 -3.14
N PHE A 141 5.74 -3.71 -4.41
CA PHE A 141 5.89 -2.82 -5.57
C PHE A 141 4.93 -1.64 -5.48
N PHE A 142 3.63 -1.89 -5.25
CA PHE A 142 2.62 -0.84 -5.16
C PHE A 142 2.86 0.11 -3.98
N ARG A 143 3.34 -0.39 -2.85
CA ARG A 143 3.80 0.45 -1.73
C ARG A 143 5.01 1.30 -2.14
N ARG A 144 6.02 0.68 -2.74
CA ARG A 144 7.29 1.32 -3.10
C ARG A 144 7.12 2.41 -4.16
N ILE A 145 6.34 2.19 -5.23
CA ILE A 145 6.10 3.25 -6.23
C ILE A 145 5.42 4.48 -5.61
N ARG A 146 4.52 4.29 -4.64
CA ARG A 146 3.85 5.40 -3.96
C ARG A 146 4.81 6.16 -3.05
N GLU A 147 5.73 5.49 -2.38
CA GLU A 147 6.81 6.15 -1.62
C GLU A 147 7.72 6.99 -2.53
N LEU A 148 8.10 6.44 -3.69
CA LEU A 148 8.90 7.15 -4.70
C LEU A 148 8.18 8.41 -5.18
N LEU A 149 6.89 8.30 -5.50
CA LEU A 149 6.05 9.41 -5.92
C LEU A 149 5.87 10.46 -4.80
N PHE A 150 5.29 10.06 -3.67
CA PHE A 150 4.78 11.01 -2.67
C PHE A 150 5.85 11.52 -1.72
N LEU A 151 6.96 10.79 -1.52
CA LEU A 151 8.01 11.16 -0.57
C LEU A 151 9.30 11.59 -1.27
N SER A 152 9.65 10.96 -2.40
CA SER A 152 10.91 11.20 -3.11
C SER A 152 10.76 12.04 -4.40
N LYS A 153 9.55 12.50 -4.72
CA LYS A 153 9.24 13.29 -5.92
C LYS A 153 9.73 12.65 -7.23
N GLN A 154 9.77 11.33 -7.28
CA GLN A 154 10.17 10.59 -8.48
C GLN A 154 8.98 10.45 -9.43
N ASN A 155 9.22 10.69 -10.72
CA ASN A 155 8.19 10.55 -11.74
C ASN A 155 7.97 9.07 -12.08
N ILE A 156 6.97 8.47 -11.45
CA ILE A 156 6.60 7.05 -11.67
C ILE A 156 5.88 6.79 -13.01
N THR A 157 5.78 7.80 -13.88
CA THR A 157 5.34 7.60 -15.28
C THR A 157 6.50 7.24 -16.21
N GLU A 158 7.74 7.39 -15.73
CA GLU A 158 8.96 7.02 -16.45
C GLU A 158 9.33 5.54 -16.23
N GLU A 159 9.64 4.84 -17.33
CA GLU A 159 9.96 3.40 -17.30
C GLU A 159 11.15 3.08 -16.38
N HIS A 160 12.21 3.87 -16.42
CA HIS A 160 13.41 3.63 -15.60
C HIS A 160 13.13 3.70 -14.09
N VAL A 161 12.20 4.54 -13.64
CA VAL A 161 11.78 4.61 -12.23
C VAL A 161 11.00 3.36 -11.84
N LEU A 162 10.14 2.85 -12.73
CA LEU A 162 9.38 1.62 -12.51
C LEU A 162 10.30 0.39 -12.46
N LEU A 163 11.31 0.33 -13.32
CA LEU A 163 12.32 -0.73 -13.31
C LEU A 163 13.17 -0.71 -12.04
N GLN A 164 13.61 0.47 -11.59
CA GLN A 164 14.33 0.59 -10.32
C GLN A 164 13.46 0.15 -9.15
N CYS A 165 12.18 0.54 -9.14
CA CYS A 165 11.25 0.11 -8.11
C CYS A 165 11.07 -1.42 -8.11
N ALA A 166 11.02 -2.05 -9.28
CA ALA A 166 10.91 -3.50 -9.39
C ALA A 166 12.15 -4.20 -8.81
N GLU A 167 13.33 -3.64 -9.05
CA GLU A 167 14.60 -4.14 -8.48
C GLU A 167 14.64 -3.99 -6.97
N ASP A 168 14.25 -2.82 -6.45
CA ASP A 168 14.21 -2.52 -5.02
C ASP A 168 13.36 -3.53 -4.22
N VAL A 169 12.27 -4.04 -4.83
CA VAL A 169 11.35 -4.98 -4.17
C VAL A 169 11.60 -6.45 -4.52
N GLY A 170 12.60 -6.73 -5.36
CA GLY A 170 13.02 -8.09 -5.69
C GLY A 170 12.19 -8.81 -6.76
N LEU A 171 11.55 -8.07 -7.68
CA LEU A 171 10.96 -8.66 -8.90
C LEU A 171 12.07 -9.14 -9.86
N ASP A 172 11.78 -10.18 -10.65
CA ASP A 172 12.58 -10.53 -11.82
C ASP A 172 12.42 -9.43 -12.87
N ILE A 173 13.48 -8.66 -13.08
CA ILE A 173 13.47 -7.46 -13.93
C ILE A 173 13.25 -7.80 -15.40
N GLU A 174 13.77 -8.92 -15.86
CA GLU A 174 13.64 -9.31 -17.27
C GLU A 174 12.23 -9.83 -17.55
N GLU A 175 11.62 -10.57 -16.62
CA GLU A 175 10.21 -10.95 -16.72
C GLU A 175 9.29 -9.73 -16.56
N PHE A 176 9.58 -8.83 -15.61
CA PHE A 176 8.80 -7.61 -15.40
C PHE A 176 8.77 -6.72 -16.65
N LYS A 177 9.91 -6.52 -17.33
CA LYS A 177 9.98 -5.82 -18.62
C LYS A 177 9.12 -6.50 -19.69
N ARG A 178 9.20 -7.83 -19.79
CA ARG A 178 8.37 -8.60 -20.73
C ARG A 178 6.89 -8.44 -20.43
N ASP A 179 6.50 -8.52 -19.17
CA ASP A 179 5.12 -8.40 -18.71
C ASP A 179 4.57 -6.99 -18.95
N MET A 180 5.34 -5.94 -18.69
CA MET A 180 4.96 -4.56 -19.02
C MET A 180 4.71 -4.35 -20.51
N ALA A 181 5.44 -5.04 -21.39
CA ALA A 181 5.21 -5.01 -22.83
C ALA A 181 4.17 -6.04 -23.31
N SER A 182 3.63 -6.86 -22.41
CA SER A 182 2.78 -7.99 -22.77
C SER A 182 1.31 -7.60 -23.00
N PRO A 183 0.59 -8.30 -23.89
CA PRO A 183 -0.86 -8.20 -23.97
C PRO A 183 -1.57 -8.65 -22.68
N CYS A 184 -0.93 -9.46 -21.84
CA CYS A 184 -1.52 -9.97 -20.60
C CYS A 184 -1.72 -8.85 -19.57
N ALA A 185 -0.71 -8.00 -19.35
CA ALA A 185 -0.80 -6.90 -18.39
C ALA A 185 -1.81 -5.86 -18.86
N ALA A 186 -1.80 -5.54 -20.16
CA ALA A 186 -2.77 -4.65 -20.77
C ALA A 186 -4.22 -5.17 -20.64
N LYS A 187 -4.44 -6.48 -20.85
CA LYS A 187 -5.75 -7.12 -20.65
C LYS A 187 -6.17 -7.12 -19.17
N ALA A 188 -5.28 -7.41 -18.25
CA ALA A 188 -5.56 -7.35 -16.81
C ALA A 188 -5.98 -5.94 -16.39
N LEU A 189 -5.27 -4.92 -16.87
CA LEU A 189 -5.63 -3.52 -16.66
C LEU A 189 -7.00 -3.18 -17.29
N GLN A 190 -7.25 -3.66 -18.51
CA GLN A 190 -8.55 -3.46 -19.18
C GLN A 190 -9.69 -4.11 -18.40
N CYS A 191 -9.47 -5.29 -17.80
CA CYS A 191 -10.43 -5.95 -16.92
C CYS A 191 -10.73 -5.09 -15.69
N ASP A 192 -9.71 -4.53 -15.01
CA ASP A 192 -9.91 -3.63 -13.88
C ASP A 192 -10.75 -2.41 -14.27
N VAL A 193 -10.48 -1.80 -15.43
CA VAL A 193 -11.27 -0.67 -15.93
C VAL A 193 -12.71 -1.07 -16.26
N LYS A 194 -12.90 -2.24 -16.87
CA LYS A 194 -14.24 -2.75 -17.16
C LYS A 194 -15.04 -2.95 -15.86
N THR A 195 -14.43 -3.57 -14.85
CA THR A 195 -15.04 -3.76 -13.53
C THR A 195 -15.33 -2.43 -12.85
N THR A 196 -14.42 -1.45 -12.94
CA THR A 196 -14.62 -0.08 -12.43
C THR A 196 -15.88 0.56 -13.04
N LYS A 197 -16.11 0.39 -14.34
CA LYS A 197 -17.31 0.87 -15.03
C LYS A 197 -18.57 0.09 -14.64
N GLU A 198 -18.49 -1.24 -14.60
CA GLU A 198 -19.62 -2.11 -14.23
C GLU A 198 -20.10 -1.89 -12.79
N MET A 199 -19.21 -1.49 -11.89
CA MET A 199 -19.55 -1.15 -10.50
C MET A 199 -19.86 0.33 -10.27
N GLU A 200 -19.94 1.13 -11.36
CA GLU A 200 -20.24 2.57 -11.33
C GLU A 200 -19.31 3.32 -10.35
N ILE A 201 -18.00 3.12 -10.53
CA ILE A 201 -16.96 3.73 -9.70
C ILE A 201 -16.42 4.97 -10.42
N ASP A 202 -16.85 6.14 -9.95
CA ASP A 202 -16.45 7.43 -10.55
C ASP A 202 -15.27 8.11 -9.85
N TYR A 203 -14.84 7.58 -8.71
CA TYR A 203 -13.84 8.20 -7.84
C TYR A 203 -12.97 7.16 -7.12
N ALA A 204 -11.70 7.49 -6.87
CA ALA A 204 -10.77 6.67 -6.09
C ALA A 204 -10.21 7.47 -4.89
N PRO A 205 -10.14 6.90 -3.68
CA PRO A 205 -10.43 5.50 -3.37
C PRO A 205 -11.94 5.21 -3.28
N THR A 206 -12.37 4.03 -3.73
CA THR A 206 -13.70 3.49 -3.46
C THR A 206 -13.59 2.05 -2.97
N PHE A 207 -14.44 1.69 -2.02
CA PHE A 207 -14.48 0.39 -1.37
C PHE A 207 -15.83 -0.25 -1.63
N VAL A 208 -15.84 -1.52 -2.06
CA VAL A 208 -17.07 -2.30 -2.23
C VAL A 208 -16.94 -3.58 -1.43
N PHE A 209 -17.87 -3.78 -0.49
CA PHE A 209 -17.92 -4.95 0.38
C PHE A 209 -18.97 -5.91 -0.16
N PHE A 210 -18.61 -7.17 -0.31
CA PHE A 210 -19.52 -8.26 -0.66
C PHE A 210 -19.51 -9.30 0.46
N ASN A 211 -20.66 -9.77 0.89
CA ASN A 211 -20.77 -10.93 1.78
C ASN A 211 -20.89 -12.22 0.95
N ASP A 212 -21.09 -13.35 1.64
CA ASP A 212 -21.28 -14.67 1.01
C ASP A 212 -22.72 -14.91 0.50
N ARG A 213 -23.63 -13.96 0.73
CA ARG A 213 -25.03 -14.02 0.32
C ARG A 213 -25.22 -13.20 -0.96
N VAL A 214 -25.21 -13.90 -2.09
CA VAL A 214 -25.27 -13.28 -3.44
C VAL A 214 -26.49 -12.37 -3.63
N GLU A 215 -27.56 -12.56 -2.87
CA GLU A 215 -28.79 -11.76 -2.92
C GLU A 215 -28.65 -10.38 -2.25
N ASP A 216 -27.72 -10.20 -1.31
CA ASP A 216 -27.67 -9.00 -0.46
C ASP A 216 -27.05 -7.76 -1.16
N GLY A 217 -26.55 -7.93 -2.39
CA GLY A 217 -25.82 -6.86 -3.09
C GLY A 217 -24.51 -6.47 -2.39
N GLY A 218 -23.77 -5.54 -2.99
CA GLY A 218 -22.53 -5.02 -2.41
C GLY A 218 -22.74 -3.65 -1.77
N LEU A 219 -22.07 -3.38 -0.65
CA LEU A 219 -22.06 -2.05 -0.02
C LEU A 219 -20.88 -1.23 -0.55
N LYS A 220 -21.18 -0.12 -1.25
CA LYS A 220 -20.20 0.81 -1.83
C LYS A 220 -20.01 2.06 -0.97
N ILE A 221 -18.75 2.44 -0.72
CA ILE A 221 -18.39 3.70 -0.08
C ILE A 221 -17.20 4.36 -0.80
N SER A 222 -17.37 5.63 -1.19
CA SER A 222 -16.39 6.38 -1.99
C SER A 222 -15.77 7.53 -1.21
N GLY A 223 -14.43 7.57 -1.17
CA GLY A 223 -13.63 8.54 -0.43
C GLY A 223 -13.09 8.01 0.90
N LEU A 224 -12.42 8.91 1.63
CA LEU A 224 -11.82 8.61 2.93
C LEU A 224 -12.81 8.86 4.07
N TYR A 225 -13.06 7.82 4.87
CA TYR A 225 -13.91 7.90 6.05
C TYR A 225 -13.12 7.57 7.32
N PRO A 226 -13.63 7.94 8.51
CA PRO A 226 -13.07 7.48 9.77
C PRO A 226 -13.07 5.95 9.88
N TYR A 227 -12.09 5.41 10.59
CA TYR A 227 -11.92 3.96 10.79
C TYR A 227 -13.22 3.25 11.22
N GLN A 228 -13.99 3.87 12.12
CA GLN A 228 -15.21 3.29 12.66
C GLN A 228 -16.26 2.98 11.57
N VAL A 229 -16.31 3.78 10.50
CA VAL A 229 -17.26 3.53 9.38
C VAL A 229 -16.99 2.18 8.72
N TYR A 230 -15.72 1.80 8.55
CA TYR A 230 -15.36 0.50 7.99
C TYR A 230 -15.72 -0.65 8.93
N VAL A 231 -15.60 -0.46 10.25
CA VAL A 231 -16.00 -1.45 11.27
C VAL A 231 -17.52 -1.60 11.32
N ASP A 232 -18.26 -0.50 11.16
CA ASP A 232 -19.72 -0.51 11.11
C ASP A 232 -20.21 -1.26 9.86
N ILE A 233 -19.58 -1.02 8.71
CA ILE A 233 -19.84 -1.79 7.48
C ILE A 233 -19.55 -3.27 7.70
N LEU A 234 -18.41 -3.64 8.29
CA LEU A 234 -18.12 -5.05 8.60
C LEU A 234 -19.16 -5.65 9.54
N THR A 235 -19.64 -4.88 10.52
CA THR A 235 -20.70 -5.31 11.45
C THR A 235 -22.01 -5.60 10.73
N GLU A 236 -22.43 -4.70 9.84
CA GLU A 236 -23.63 -4.86 9.02
C GLU A 236 -23.50 -6.09 8.10
N MET A 237 -22.38 -6.22 7.39
CA MET A 237 -22.14 -7.30 6.43
C MET A 237 -22.02 -8.67 7.09
N LEU A 238 -21.53 -8.75 8.33
CA LEU A 238 -21.45 -9.99 9.11
C LEU A 238 -22.76 -10.31 9.86
N GLY A 239 -23.61 -9.32 10.11
CA GLY A 239 -24.80 -9.43 10.96
C GLY A 239 -24.49 -9.49 12.47
N GLU A 240 -23.23 -9.32 12.84
CA GLU A 240 -22.74 -9.31 14.22
C GLU A 240 -21.50 -8.43 14.32
N ARG A 241 -21.20 -7.92 15.52
CA ARG A 241 -20.02 -7.08 15.72
C ARG A 241 -18.75 -7.94 15.65
N PRO A 242 -17.84 -7.73 14.69
CA PRO A 242 -16.61 -8.51 14.61
C PRO A 242 -15.70 -8.21 15.80
N VAL A 243 -14.99 -9.25 16.24
CA VAL A 243 -13.97 -9.12 17.29
C VAL A 243 -12.61 -8.82 16.64
N PRO A 244 -11.89 -7.77 17.05
CA PRO A 244 -10.57 -7.46 16.54
C PRO A 244 -9.54 -8.52 16.99
N SER A 245 -8.64 -8.91 16.10
CA SER A 245 -7.49 -9.75 16.41
C SER A 245 -6.51 -9.01 17.33
N ASN A 246 -5.67 -9.78 18.05
CA ASN A 246 -4.68 -9.22 18.97
C ASN A 246 -3.68 -8.31 18.25
N HIS A 247 -3.35 -7.18 18.88
CA HIS A 247 -2.41 -6.20 18.34
C HIS A 247 -0.97 -6.73 18.31
N LEU A 248 -0.27 -6.48 17.20
CA LEU A 248 1.18 -6.65 17.11
C LEU A 248 1.88 -5.64 18.03
N SER A 249 3.03 -5.99 18.60
CA SER A 249 3.89 -4.98 19.25
C SER A 249 4.43 -3.98 18.21
N LEU A 250 4.79 -2.78 18.66
CA LEU A 250 5.37 -1.74 17.78
C LEU A 250 6.60 -2.26 17.00
N GLU A 251 7.49 -3.00 17.66
CA GLU A 251 8.67 -3.57 17.00
C GLU A 251 8.31 -4.62 15.95
N LYS A 252 7.37 -5.52 16.23
CA LYS A 252 6.88 -6.51 15.23
C LYS A 252 6.19 -5.82 14.05
N PHE A 253 5.43 -4.75 14.32
CA PHE A 253 4.82 -3.93 13.27
C PHE A 253 5.87 -3.28 12.37
N LEU A 254 6.91 -2.66 12.96
CA LEU A 254 8.01 -2.05 12.23
C LEU A 254 8.83 -3.07 11.43
N GLN A 255 9.09 -4.23 12.00
CA GLN A 255 9.77 -5.32 11.30
C GLN A 255 8.95 -5.83 10.11
N LYS A 256 7.62 -5.92 10.26
CA LYS A 256 6.72 -6.41 9.21
C LYS A 256 6.59 -5.42 8.05
N TYR A 257 6.46 -4.13 8.33
CA TYR A 257 6.19 -3.12 7.30
C TYR A 257 7.41 -2.36 6.82
N GLU A 258 8.54 -2.49 7.52
CA GLU A 258 9.89 -1.97 7.24
C GLU A 258 10.04 -0.44 7.09
N PHE A 259 9.07 0.25 6.49
CA PHE A 259 9.08 1.69 6.29
C PHE A 259 7.68 2.28 6.48
N VAL A 260 7.48 3.00 7.58
CA VAL A 260 6.14 3.47 7.99
C VAL A 260 6.14 4.94 8.41
N ALA A 261 5.03 5.63 8.21
CA ALA A 261 4.81 6.97 8.71
C ALA A 261 4.51 6.98 10.21
N THR A 262 4.79 8.10 10.89
CA THR A 262 4.25 8.35 12.24
C THR A 262 2.72 8.19 12.25
N LYS A 263 2.05 8.65 11.19
CA LYS A 263 0.59 8.56 11.06
C LYS A 263 0.08 7.12 11.04
N GLU A 264 0.80 6.22 10.36
CA GLU A 264 0.45 4.81 10.30
C GLU A 264 0.54 4.16 11.67
N VAL A 265 1.60 4.47 12.43
CA VAL A 265 1.76 4.01 13.81
C VAL A 265 0.66 4.58 14.71
N ALA A 266 0.41 5.88 14.63
CA ALA A 266 -0.61 6.54 15.43
C ALA A 266 -2.00 5.90 15.26
N VAL A 267 -2.40 5.64 14.00
CA VAL A 267 -3.69 5.00 13.71
C VAL A 267 -3.72 3.55 14.19
N VAL A 268 -2.70 2.75 13.87
CA VAL A 268 -2.69 1.30 14.20
C VAL A 268 -2.70 1.05 15.72
N PHE A 269 -2.07 1.92 16.50
CA PHE A 269 -1.92 1.76 17.95
C PHE A 269 -2.88 2.63 18.78
N ASP A 270 -3.83 3.31 18.15
CA ASP A 270 -4.76 4.24 18.80
C ASP A 270 -4.07 5.31 19.64
N TRP A 271 -2.96 5.83 19.10
CA TRP A 271 -2.16 6.89 19.70
C TRP A 271 -2.38 8.22 18.98
N THR A 272 -2.13 9.30 19.69
CA THR A 272 -1.86 10.58 19.04
C THR A 272 -0.53 10.50 18.28
N GLU A 273 -0.35 11.33 17.25
CA GLU A 273 0.92 11.37 16.51
C GLU A 273 2.11 11.75 17.41
N LYS A 274 1.87 12.51 18.48
CA LYS A 274 2.89 12.86 19.49
C LYS A 274 3.33 11.64 20.30
N GLU A 275 2.39 10.80 20.73
CA GLU A 275 2.68 9.56 21.45
C GLU A 275 3.42 8.57 20.55
N ALA A 276 2.94 8.38 19.32
CA ALA A 276 3.60 7.53 18.33
C ALA A 276 5.04 7.99 18.06
N GLU A 277 5.25 9.29 17.84
CA GLU A 277 6.59 9.86 17.64
C GLU A 277 7.49 9.66 18.87
N ALA A 278 6.96 9.81 20.08
CA ALA A 278 7.71 9.58 21.31
C ALA A 278 8.19 8.12 21.43
N GLU A 279 7.33 7.14 21.15
CA GLU A 279 7.71 5.72 21.16
C GLU A 279 8.72 5.38 20.06
N LEU A 280 8.54 5.93 18.85
CA LEU A 280 9.48 5.73 17.73
C LEU A 280 10.86 6.33 18.03
N LYS A 281 10.93 7.52 18.65
CA LYS A 281 12.19 8.12 19.08
C LYS A 281 12.95 7.25 20.08
N LYS A 282 12.27 6.53 20.98
CA LYS A 282 12.93 5.56 21.87
C LYS A 282 13.62 4.44 21.07
N LEU A 283 12.98 3.95 20.00
CA LEU A 283 13.56 2.92 19.13
C LEU A 283 14.74 3.43 18.29
N VAL A 284 14.74 4.71 17.92
CA VAL A 284 15.92 5.37 17.32
C VAL A 284 17.10 5.37 18.30
N LEU A 285 16.88 5.74 19.57
CA LEU A 285 17.93 5.72 20.60
C LEU A 285 18.50 4.32 20.83
N GLN A 286 17.67 3.29 20.65
CA GLN A 286 18.07 1.89 20.71
C GLN A 286 18.73 1.37 19.41
N ARG A 287 18.86 2.20 18.37
CA ARG A 287 19.37 1.82 17.04
C ARG A 287 18.61 0.64 16.43
N LYS A 288 17.28 0.64 16.57
CA LYS A 288 16.40 -0.34 15.92
C LYS A 288 15.78 0.20 14.63
N ILE A 289 15.58 1.53 14.56
CA ILE A 289 15.01 2.20 13.40
C ILE A 289 15.77 3.50 13.08
N GLU A 290 15.65 3.96 11.83
CA GLU A 290 16.16 5.22 11.33
C GLU A 290 15.00 6.21 11.14
N HIS A 291 15.21 7.47 11.54
CA HIS A 291 14.26 8.57 11.32
C HIS A 291 14.47 9.16 9.93
N VAL A 292 13.40 9.23 9.13
CA VAL A 292 13.41 9.76 7.77
C VAL A 292 12.44 10.94 7.69
N PRO A 293 12.94 12.19 7.77
CA PRO A 293 12.08 13.37 7.65
C PRO A 293 11.56 13.50 6.21
N VAL A 294 10.31 13.94 6.08
CA VAL A 294 9.63 14.21 4.80
C VAL A 294 8.94 15.57 4.87
N LYS A 295 8.42 16.10 3.76
CA LYS A 295 7.81 17.43 3.71
C LYS A 295 6.72 17.63 4.77
N HIS A 296 5.86 16.62 4.95
CA HIS A 296 4.79 16.64 5.95
C HIS A 296 4.92 15.49 6.93
N GLY A 297 5.67 15.69 8.02
CA GLY A 297 5.81 14.71 9.10
C GLY A 297 7.08 13.85 8.98
N SER A 298 6.98 12.57 9.31
CA SER A 298 8.15 11.67 9.38
C SER A 298 7.80 10.23 9.05
N PHE A 299 8.76 9.56 8.41
CA PHE A 299 8.77 8.13 8.20
C PHE A 299 9.90 7.49 9.02
N TRP A 300 9.81 6.18 9.20
CA TRP A 300 10.68 5.41 10.07
C TRP A 300 11.03 4.11 9.38
N LYS A 301 12.33 3.89 9.18
CA LYS A 301 12.86 2.70 8.52
C LYS A 301 13.39 1.72 9.54
N TYR A 302 12.88 0.49 9.53
CA TYR A 302 13.39 -0.59 10.36
C TYR A 302 14.79 -1.00 9.90
N MET A 303 15.72 -1.14 10.86
CA MET A 303 17.07 -1.59 10.57
C MET A 303 17.14 -3.10 10.80
N SER A 304 17.06 -3.88 9.71
CA SER A 304 17.32 -5.32 9.78
C SER A 304 18.75 -5.57 10.25
N THR A 305 18.91 -6.46 11.23
CA THR A 305 20.20 -6.84 11.86
C THR A 305 21.20 -7.46 10.88
N ALA A 306 20.78 -7.76 9.64
CA ALA A 306 21.64 -8.33 8.60
C ALA A 306 22.67 -7.37 7.99
N SER A 307 22.56 -6.05 8.20
CA SER A 307 23.39 -5.05 7.49
C SER A 307 24.64 -4.57 8.24
N VAL A 308 24.93 -5.06 9.45
CA VAL A 308 26.04 -4.54 10.28
C VAL A 308 27.42 -5.13 9.93
N HIS A 309 27.53 -6.11 9.03
CA HIS A 309 28.80 -6.82 8.78
C HIS A 309 29.56 -6.49 7.48
N SER A 310 29.11 -5.52 6.66
CA SER A 310 29.84 -5.16 5.42
C SER A 310 30.13 -3.67 5.33
N LYS A 311 31.16 -3.22 6.06
CA LYS A 311 32.08 -2.13 5.67
C LYS A 311 33.14 -1.93 6.76
N LYS A 312 34.20 -2.74 6.73
CA LYS A 312 35.52 -2.28 7.19
C LYS A 312 36.26 -1.76 5.96
N PRO A 313 36.73 -0.51 5.93
CA PRO A 313 37.55 -0.01 4.84
C PRO A 313 38.93 -0.70 4.91
N SER A 314 39.34 -1.30 3.80
CA SER A 314 40.70 -1.78 3.61
C SER A 314 41.68 -0.61 3.66
N PRO A 315 42.78 -0.68 4.44
CA PRO A 315 43.79 0.37 4.44
C PRO A 315 44.57 0.29 3.12
N VAL A 316 44.50 1.36 2.34
CA VAL A 316 45.35 1.56 1.16
C VAL A 316 46.80 1.70 1.65
N LYS A 317 47.68 0.82 1.15
CA LYS A 317 49.13 1.02 1.11
C LYS A 317 49.51 1.44 -0.29
#